data_AF-Q6PX47-F1
#
_entry.id   AF-Q6PX47-F1
#
_cell.length_a   1.000
_cell.length_b   1.000
_cell.length_c   1.000
_cell.angle_alpha   90.00
_cell.angle_beta   90.00
_cell.angle_gamma   90.00
#
_symmetry.space_group_name_H-M   'P 1'
#
loop_
_entity.id
_entity.type
_entity.pdbx_description
1 polymer ?
#
loop_
_entity_poly.entity_id
_entity_poly.type
_entity_poly.pdbx_seq_one_letter_code
_entity_poly.pdbx_strand_id
1 'polypeptide(L)'
;MPASASESTSPPGDGDGNLVLCMVCAAPFQSMQDCLAHELLKHASKPQKQLRQRLNAITKIFNSAQSQSERHELREALEKCGHLRTVLNFFAIDLEKMKTCFGHVRNCIEKEMKGKVRVFPFGSLV
;
A
#
# COMPACT_ATOMS: atom_id res chain seq x y z
N MET A 1 4.23 -65.86 -5.96
CA MET A 1 3.11 -66.03 -6.90
C MET A 1 1.96 -66.66 -6.12
N PRO A 2 0.75 -66.05 -6.08
CA PRO A 2 0.43 -64.63 -6.35
C PRO A 2 1.08 -63.73 -5.25
N ALA A 3 0.61 -62.58 -4.74
CA ALA A 3 -0.54 -61.67 -4.99
C ALA A 3 -0.15 -60.23 -4.56
N SER A 4 -1.10 -59.27 -4.65
CA SER A 4 -1.02 -57.93 -4.06
C SER A 4 -2.34 -57.54 -3.39
N ALA A 5 -2.29 -56.66 -2.38
CA ALA A 5 -3.37 -55.71 -2.07
C ALA A 5 -2.76 -54.50 -1.34
N SER A 6 -2.60 -53.39 -2.08
CA SER A 6 -2.18 -52.11 -1.53
C SER A 6 -3.42 -51.23 -1.38
N GLU A 7 -3.69 -50.71 -0.18
CA GLU A 7 -4.69 -49.64 0.00
C GLU A 7 -4.20 -48.63 1.04
N SER A 8 -3.19 -47.84 0.63
CA SER A 8 -2.88 -46.57 1.28
C SER A 8 -3.92 -45.53 0.87
N THR A 9 -4.78 -45.14 1.80
CA THR A 9 -5.85 -44.17 1.57
C THR A 9 -5.27 -42.75 1.39
N SER A 10 -4.90 -42.40 0.16
CA SER A 10 -4.52 -41.02 -0.19
C SER A 10 -5.76 -40.12 -0.21
N PRO A 11 -5.67 -38.86 0.26
CA PRO A 11 -6.79 -37.93 0.19
C PRO A 11 -7.09 -37.51 -1.26
N PRO A 12 -8.37 -37.26 -1.62
CA PRO A 12 -8.74 -36.85 -2.97
C PRO A 12 -8.43 -35.36 -3.17
N GLY A 13 -7.36 -35.04 -3.92
CA GLY A 13 -6.97 -33.63 -4.09
C GLY A 13 -5.80 -33.29 -5.02
N ASP A 14 -5.15 -34.25 -5.70
CA ASP A 14 -4.07 -33.96 -6.66
C ASP A 14 -4.41 -34.56 -8.03
N GLY A 15 -4.84 -33.72 -8.96
CA GLY A 15 -5.52 -34.18 -10.18
C GLY A 15 -5.65 -33.19 -11.33
N ASP A 16 -4.83 -32.14 -11.40
CA ASP A 16 -4.30 -31.66 -12.68
C ASP A 16 -3.00 -30.86 -12.46
N GLY A 17 -2.17 -30.71 -13.50
CA GLY A 17 -0.83 -30.13 -13.39
C GLY A 17 -0.84 -28.72 -12.81
N ASN A 18 -0.27 -28.54 -11.61
CA ASN A 18 -0.29 -27.30 -10.83
C ASN A 18 0.66 -26.23 -11.42
N LEU A 19 0.29 -25.71 -12.59
CA LEU A 19 1.01 -24.70 -13.34
C LEU A 19 0.91 -23.34 -12.62
N VAL A 20 2.06 -22.82 -12.21
CA VAL A 20 2.17 -21.47 -11.63
C VAL A 20 1.96 -20.44 -12.74
N LEU A 21 0.98 -19.56 -12.57
CA LEU A 21 0.68 -18.49 -13.52
C LEU A 21 1.41 -17.19 -13.11
N CYS A 22 2.09 -16.55 -14.05
CA CYS A 22 2.65 -15.20 -13.86
C CYS A 22 1.53 -14.18 -13.63
N MET A 23 1.57 -13.44 -12.52
CA MET A 23 0.48 -12.53 -12.13
C MET A 23 0.35 -11.30 -13.04
N VAL A 24 1.34 -11.07 -13.91
CA VAL A 24 1.47 -9.87 -14.74
C VAL A 24 1.19 -10.12 -16.23
N CYS A 25 1.11 -11.39 -16.67
CA CYS A 25 0.69 -11.76 -18.02
C CYS A 25 -0.04 -13.11 -18.17
N ALA A 26 -0.34 -13.81 -17.07
CA ALA A 26 -1.00 -15.12 -17.03
C ALA A 26 -0.29 -16.25 -17.82
N ALA A 27 1.00 -16.10 -18.14
CA ALA A 27 1.80 -17.18 -18.73
C ALA A 27 1.98 -18.33 -17.72
N PRO A 28 1.81 -19.61 -18.14
CA PRO A 28 1.95 -20.78 -17.28
C PRO A 28 3.39 -21.29 -17.18
N PHE A 29 3.77 -21.74 -15.98
CA PHE A 29 5.10 -22.29 -15.65
C PHE A 29 4.97 -23.56 -14.82
N GLN A 30 5.88 -24.51 -15.02
CA GLN A 30 5.92 -25.76 -14.24
C GLN A 30 6.58 -25.59 -12.87
N SER A 31 7.31 -24.49 -12.66
CA SER A 31 7.98 -24.16 -11.40
C SER A 31 7.74 -22.70 -11.02
N MET A 32 7.57 -22.47 -9.71
CA MET A 32 7.54 -21.12 -9.12
C MET A 32 8.83 -20.34 -9.40
N GLN A 33 9.97 -21.03 -9.48
CA GLN A 33 11.26 -20.38 -9.77
C GLN A 33 11.32 -19.83 -11.20
N ASP A 34 10.79 -20.56 -12.18
CA ASP A 34 10.72 -20.12 -13.58
C ASP A 34 9.74 -18.95 -13.75
N CYS A 35 8.61 -19.00 -13.03
CA CYS A 35 7.64 -17.91 -12.98
C CYS A 35 8.28 -16.62 -12.43
N LEU A 36 9.00 -16.71 -11.31
CA LEU A 36 9.69 -15.57 -10.68
C LEU A 36 10.83 -15.05 -11.56
N ALA A 37 11.63 -15.92 -12.18
CA ALA A 37 12.67 -15.52 -13.13
C ALA A 37 12.08 -14.81 -14.37
N HIS A 38 10.95 -15.32 -14.88
CA HIS A 38 10.19 -14.66 -15.93
C HIS A 38 9.69 -13.27 -15.51
N GLU A 39 9.07 -13.13 -14.34
CA GLU A 39 8.59 -11.83 -13.84
C GLU A 39 9.74 -10.83 -13.68
N LEU A 40 10.87 -11.26 -13.11
CA LEU A 40 12.07 -10.43 -12.96
C LEU A 40 12.67 -10.01 -14.31
N LEU A 41 12.75 -10.89 -15.30
CA LEU A 41 13.39 -10.59 -16.59
C LEU A 41 12.47 -9.85 -17.58
N LYS A 42 11.18 -10.21 -17.64
CA LYS A 42 10.21 -9.68 -18.61
C LYS A 42 9.36 -8.55 -18.04
N HIS A 43 9.25 -8.41 -16.72
CA HIS A 43 8.31 -7.50 -16.07
C HIS A 43 8.92 -6.55 -15.02
N ALA A 44 10.26 -6.52 -14.83
CA ALA A 44 10.95 -5.56 -13.96
C ALA A 44 10.49 -4.09 -14.12
N SER A 45 10.13 -3.67 -15.33
CA SER A 45 9.67 -2.31 -15.66
C SER A 45 8.15 -2.09 -15.49
N LYS A 46 7.34 -3.14 -15.37
CA LYS A 46 5.88 -3.05 -15.29
C LYS A 46 5.29 -2.56 -13.95
N PRO A 47 5.80 -2.90 -12.74
CA PRO A 47 5.17 -2.43 -11.49
C PRO A 47 5.20 -0.89 -11.40
N GLN A 48 6.24 -0.26 -11.95
CA GLN A 48 6.33 1.21 -12.03
C GLN A 48 5.24 1.83 -12.94
N LYS A 49 4.81 1.13 -14.01
CA LYS A 49 3.81 1.67 -14.96
C LYS A 49 2.41 1.71 -14.34
N GLN A 50 1.97 0.65 -13.66
CA GLN A 50 0.68 0.67 -12.94
C GLN A 50 0.70 1.67 -11.78
N LEU A 51 1.80 1.75 -11.02
CA LEU A 51 1.93 2.73 -9.94
C LEU A 51 1.86 4.17 -10.48
N ARG A 52 2.60 4.50 -11.55
CA ARG A 52 2.51 5.80 -12.23
C ARG A 52 1.10 6.08 -12.77
N GLN A 53 0.38 5.08 -13.29
CA GLN A 53 -1.02 5.25 -13.73
C GLN A 53 -1.95 5.58 -12.56
N ARG A 54 -1.83 4.89 -11.41
CA ARG A 54 -2.62 5.21 -10.20
C ARG A 54 -2.31 6.61 -9.67
N LEU A 55 -1.03 6.98 -9.58
CA LEU A 55 -0.61 8.33 -9.19
C LEU A 55 -1.14 9.40 -10.15
N ASN A 56 -1.03 9.19 -11.48
CA ASN A 56 -1.57 10.12 -12.47
C ASN A 56 -3.09 10.24 -12.41
N ALA A 57 -3.82 9.16 -12.10
CA ALA A 57 -5.27 9.21 -11.90
C ALA A 57 -5.62 10.06 -10.67
N ILE A 58 -4.93 9.86 -9.54
CA ILE A 58 -5.10 10.67 -8.32
C ILE A 58 -4.79 12.15 -8.64
N THR A 59 -3.64 12.46 -9.24
CA THR A 59 -3.27 13.82 -9.65
C THR A 59 -4.31 14.44 -10.59
N LYS A 60 -4.88 13.68 -11.52
CA LYS A 60 -5.93 14.16 -12.42
C LYS A 60 -7.25 14.44 -11.72
N ILE A 61 -7.60 13.68 -10.67
CA ILE A 61 -8.77 13.97 -9.81
C ILE A 61 -8.51 15.24 -9.00
N PHE A 62 -7.35 15.35 -8.35
CA PHE A 62 -6.98 16.54 -7.56
C PHE A 62 -6.91 17.83 -8.39
N ASN A 63 -6.42 17.73 -9.63
CA ASN A 63 -6.34 18.82 -10.61
C ASN A 63 -7.58 18.94 -11.51
N SER A 64 -8.66 18.20 -11.24
CA SER A 64 -9.91 18.39 -11.96
C SER A 64 -10.50 19.77 -11.64
N ALA A 65 -11.10 20.42 -12.63
CA ALA A 65 -11.72 21.74 -12.45
C ALA A 65 -12.79 21.71 -11.34
N GLN A 66 -13.54 20.61 -11.24
CA GLN A 66 -14.48 20.37 -10.14
C GLN A 66 -13.79 20.37 -8.77
N SER A 67 -12.77 19.53 -8.57
CA SER A 67 -12.08 19.45 -7.26
C SER A 67 -11.31 20.74 -6.91
N GLN A 68 -10.95 21.56 -7.90
CA GLN A 68 -10.42 22.91 -7.67
C GLN A 68 -11.52 23.92 -7.31
N SER A 69 -12.69 23.86 -7.96
CA SER A 69 -13.87 24.68 -7.61
C SER A 69 -14.36 24.39 -6.19
N GLU A 70 -14.55 23.12 -5.84
CA GLU A 70 -14.96 22.67 -4.50
C GLU A 70 -13.99 23.19 -3.41
N ARG A 71 -12.66 23.17 -3.67
CA ARG A 71 -11.65 23.74 -2.75
C ARG A 71 -11.58 25.27 -2.74
N HIS A 72 -12.10 25.93 -3.77
CA HIS A 72 -12.22 27.39 -3.83
C HIS A 72 -13.45 27.84 -3.07
N GLU A 73 -14.61 27.23 -3.35
CA GLU A 73 -15.88 27.44 -2.66
C GLU A 73 -15.77 27.15 -1.16
N LEU A 74 -15.11 26.05 -0.77
CA LEU A 74 -14.82 25.75 0.64
C LEU A 74 -13.96 26.83 1.29
N ARG A 75 -12.98 27.40 0.57
CA ARG A 75 -12.13 28.49 1.09
C ARG A 75 -12.89 29.81 1.21
N GLU A 76 -13.71 30.16 0.23
CA GLU A 76 -14.60 31.32 0.36
C GLU A 76 -15.59 31.16 1.51
N ALA A 77 -16.17 29.97 1.69
CA ALA A 77 -17.06 29.67 2.80
C ALA A 77 -16.33 29.77 4.15
N LEU A 78 -15.08 29.29 4.25
CA LEU A 78 -14.23 29.41 5.44
C LEU A 78 -13.90 30.87 5.79
N GLU A 79 -13.57 31.70 4.80
CA GLU A 79 -13.30 33.14 5.03
C GLU A 79 -14.57 33.93 5.36
N LYS A 80 -15.73 33.57 4.76
CA LYS A 80 -17.04 34.15 5.10
C LYS A 80 -17.53 33.69 6.48
N CYS A 81 -17.15 32.49 6.92
CA CYS A 81 -17.56 31.90 8.19
C CYS A 81 -16.41 31.88 9.21
N GLY A 82 -15.95 33.06 9.64
CA GLY A 82 -14.83 33.22 10.57
C GLY A 82 -14.94 32.42 11.87
N HIS A 83 -16.16 32.08 12.32
CA HIS A 83 -16.39 31.15 13.43
C HIS A 83 -15.84 29.74 13.17
N LEU A 84 -15.98 29.22 11.95
CA LEU A 84 -15.46 27.89 11.61
C LEU A 84 -13.92 27.89 11.61
N ARG A 85 -13.30 28.98 11.14
CA ARG A 85 -11.85 29.19 11.25
C ARG A 85 -11.38 29.29 12.71
N THR A 86 -12.14 29.94 13.59
CA THR A 86 -11.87 29.97 15.03
C THR A 86 -12.00 28.59 15.68
N VAL A 87 -13.05 27.83 15.35
CA VAL A 87 -13.25 26.46 15.84
C VAL A 87 -12.15 25.52 15.35
N LEU A 88 -11.80 25.59 14.07
CA LEU A 88 -10.70 24.81 13.48
C LEU A 88 -9.36 25.17 14.12
N ASN A 89 -9.09 26.46 14.40
CA ASN A 89 -7.88 26.88 15.12
C ASN A 89 -7.88 26.46 16.59
N PHE A 90 -9.04 26.37 17.25
CA PHE A 90 -9.16 25.89 18.63
C PHE A 90 -8.86 24.38 18.74
N PHE A 91 -9.32 23.59 17.76
CA PHE A 91 -9.03 22.15 17.67
C PHE A 91 -7.77 21.83 16.87
N ALA A 92 -7.09 22.81 16.28
CA ALA A 92 -5.85 22.62 15.56
C ALA A 92 -4.76 22.16 16.53
N ILE A 93 -4.22 20.97 16.29
CA ILE A 93 -3.06 20.50 17.01
C ILE A 93 -1.85 21.34 16.64
N ASP A 94 -1.05 21.72 17.64
CA ASP A 94 0.23 22.38 17.43
C ASP A 94 1.18 21.38 16.73
N LEU A 95 1.28 21.51 15.41
CA LEU A 95 1.99 20.57 14.55
C LEU A 95 3.47 20.49 14.89
N GLU A 96 4.09 21.59 15.33
CA GLU A 96 5.50 21.59 15.73
C GLU A 96 5.71 20.86 17.05
N LYS A 97 4.87 21.11 18.07
CA LYS A 97 4.89 20.28 19.29
C LYS A 97 4.64 18.80 18.97
N MET A 98 3.70 18.50 18.08
CA MET A 98 3.38 17.13 17.69
C MET A 98 4.57 16.44 16.99
N LYS A 99 5.28 17.14 16.09
CA LYS A 99 6.53 16.68 15.48
C LYS A 99 7.62 16.46 16.52
N THR A 100 7.81 17.37 17.48
CA THR A 100 8.80 17.21 18.56
C THR A 100 8.48 15.98 19.43
N CYS A 101 7.23 15.79 19.83
CA CYS A 101 6.80 14.61 20.59
C CYS A 101 7.00 13.32 19.79
N PHE A 102 6.61 13.27 18.52
CA PHE A 102 6.86 12.13 17.64
C PHE A 102 8.36 11.82 17.51
N GLY A 103 9.19 12.86 17.33
CA GLY A 103 10.64 12.75 17.27
C GLY A 103 11.24 12.12 18.53
N HIS A 104 10.80 12.55 19.72
CA HIS A 104 11.21 11.92 20.98
C HIS A 104 10.79 10.45 21.07
N VAL A 105 9.51 10.15 20.82
CA VAL A 105 8.98 8.78 20.90
C VAL A 105 9.69 7.83 19.94
N ARG A 106 9.87 8.22 18.67
CA ARG A 106 10.67 7.47 17.69
C ARG A 106 12.08 7.23 18.22
N ASN A 107 12.76 8.28 18.65
CA ASN A 107 14.16 8.20 19.08
C ASN A 107 14.34 7.29 20.32
N CYS A 108 13.37 7.25 21.24
CA CYS A 108 13.37 6.31 22.36
C CYS A 108 13.18 4.86 21.89
N ILE A 109 12.10 4.59 21.13
CA ILE A 109 11.76 3.23 20.66
C ILE A 109 12.89 2.64 19.80
N GLU A 110 13.43 3.41 18.85
CA GLU A 110 14.50 2.93 17.96
C GLU A 110 15.82 2.69 18.71
N LYS A 111 16.11 3.44 19.79
CA LYS A 111 17.26 3.21 20.67
C LYS A 111 17.08 1.96 21.54
N GLU A 112 15.94 1.82 22.23
CA GLU A 112 15.65 0.66 23.09
C GLU A 112 15.66 -0.64 22.29
N MET A 113 15.06 -0.63 21.10
CA MET A 113 15.06 -1.76 20.17
C MET A 113 16.39 -1.95 19.42
N LYS A 114 17.42 -1.13 19.69
CA LYS A 114 18.75 -1.20 19.07
C LYS A 114 18.70 -1.20 17.54
N GLY A 115 17.83 -0.38 16.96
CA GLY A 115 17.63 -0.26 15.51
C GLY A 115 16.91 -1.43 14.82
N LYS A 116 16.38 -2.41 15.58
CA LYS A 116 15.62 -3.55 15.01
C LYS A 116 14.24 -3.17 14.47
N VAL A 117 13.72 -2.00 14.83
CA VAL A 117 12.44 -1.46 14.35
C VAL A 117 12.66 -0.05 13.80
N ARG A 118 11.72 0.43 12.99
CA ARG A 118 11.62 1.82 12.55
C ARG A 118 10.23 2.35 12.85
N VAL A 119 10.13 3.59 13.33
CA VAL A 119 8.84 4.23 13.64
C VAL A 119 8.54 5.29 12.59
N PHE A 120 7.37 5.16 11.95
CA PHE A 120 6.90 6.05 10.89
C PHE A 120 5.71 6.90 11.38
N PRO A 121 5.62 8.17 10.96
CA PRO A 121 4.44 8.99 11.26
C PRO A 121 3.22 8.51 10.47
N PHE A 122 2.03 8.77 10.99
CA PHE A 122 0.76 8.47 10.33
C PHE A 122 -0.31 9.51 10.72
N GLY A 123 -1.44 9.54 10.00
CA GLY A 123 -2.54 10.47 10.27
C GLY A 123 -2.12 11.93 10.07
N SER A 124 -2.57 12.83 10.96
CA SER A 124 -2.35 14.28 10.88
C SER A 124 -0.89 14.76 11.00
N LEU A 125 0.07 13.83 11.16
CA LEU A 125 1.52 14.08 11.14
C LEU A 125 2.14 13.97 9.73
N VAL A 126 1.35 13.60 8.71
CA VAL A 126 1.76 13.36 7.31
C VAL A 126 1.04 14.32 6.37
#